data_AF-A0A929WZ54-F1
#
_entry.id   AF-A0A929WZ54-F1
#
_cell.length_a   1.000
_cell.length_b   1.000
_cell.length_c   1.000
_cell.angle_alpha   90.00
_cell.angle_beta   90.00
_cell.angle_gamma   90.00
#
_symmetry.space_group_name_H-M   'P 1'
#
loop_
_entity.id
_entity.type
_entity.pdbx_description
1 polymer ?
#
loop_
_entity_poly.entity_id
_entity_poly.type
_entity_poly.pdbx_seq_one_letter_code
_entity_poly.pdbx_strand_id
1 'polypeptide(L)'
;MTREEKIKEAAQKYVGFIGVEDKISLKDAFKIGAKWADEYPANSWHSVADGDLPNKDGRYLTLHTNGIPCIHAFNTQYRRWVINAYQSIVKYWMEIPQLPKKCSQ
;
A
#
# COMPACT_ATOMS: atom_id res chain seq x y z
N MET A 1 7.37 16.37 -17.45
CA MET A 1 6.49 15.29 -17.90
C MET A 1 5.58 14.87 -16.74
N THR A 2 4.27 14.95 -16.91
CA THR A 2 3.28 14.65 -15.88
C THR A 2 3.12 13.13 -15.68
N ARG A 3 2.48 12.69 -14.58
CA ARG A 3 2.17 11.27 -14.35
C ARG A 3 1.30 10.70 -15.46
N GLU A 4 0.34 11.47 -15.94
CA GLU A 4 -0.56 11.08 -17.03
C GLU A 4 0.17 10.92 -18.37
N GLU A 5 1.15 11.79 -18.66
CA GLU A 5 2.01 11.67 -19.83
C GLU A 5 2.84 10.37 -19.81
N LYS A 6 3.41 10.00 -18.65
CA LYS A 6 4.16 8.75 -18.49
C LYS A 6 3.29 7.50 -18.70
N ILE A 7 2.06 7.50 -18.17
CA ILE A 7 1.11 6.40 -18.35
C ILE A 7 0.73 6.28 -19.84
N LYS A 8 0.49 7.40 -20.52
CA LYS A 8 0.14 7.43 -21.95
C LYS A 8 1.27 6.89 -22.84
N GLU A 9 2.52 7.26 -22.56
CA GLU A 9 3.70 6.79 -23.30
C GLU A 9 3.92 5.28 -23.11
N ALA A 10 3.84 4.79 -21.87
CA ALA A 10 3.96 3.36 -21.58
C ALA A 10 2.86 2.54 -22.27
N ALA A 11 1.61 3.03 -22.25
CA ALA A 11 0.49 2.39 -22.93
C ALA A 11 0.70 2.30 -24.45
N GLN A 12 1.24 3.35 -25.08
CA GLN A 12 1.54 3.35 -26.53
C GLN A 12 2.57 2.30 -26.91
N LYS A 13 3.64 2.14 -26.11
CA LYS A 13 4.67 1.14 -26.35
C LYS A 13 4.09 -0.28 -26.32
N TYR A 14 3.16 -0.53 -25.41
CA TYR A 14 2.54 -1.85 -25.26
C TYR A 14 1.56 -2.16 -26.40
N VAL A 15 0.78 -1.18 -26.86
CA VAL A 15 -0.15 -1.36 -27.99
C VAL A 15 0.57 -1.53 -29.33
N GLY A 16 1.67 -0.80 -29.56
CA GLY A 16 2.45 -0.97 -30.79
C GLY A 16 3.01 -2.39 -30.99
N PHE A 17 3.06 -3.19 -29.91
CA PHE A 17 3.50 -4.57 -29.91
C PHE A 17 2.37 -5.59 -30.17
N ILE A 18 1.11 -5.24 -29.93
CA ILE A 18 -0.02 -6.18 -29.97
C ILE A 18 -1.06 -5.63 -30.95
N GLY A 19 -1.20 -6.28 -32.12
CA GLY A 19 -2.28 -5.98 -33.05
C GLY A 19 -3.62 -6.42 -32.48
N VAL A 20 -4.46 -5.49 -32.03
CA VAL A 20 -5.75 -5.82 -31.39
C VAL A 20 -6.89 -5.04 -31.99
N GLU A 21 -7.88 -5.81 -32.47
CA GLU A 21 -9.24 -5.41 -32.84
C GLU A 21 -10.16 -5.70 -31.64
N ASP A 22 -10.57 -4.68 -30.86
CA ASP A 22 -11.82 -4.73 -30.08
C ASP A 22 -12.17 -3.39 -29.39
N LYS A 23 -13.45 -3.27 -28.98
CA LYS A 23 -14.20 -2.04 -28.62
C LYS A 23 -13.64 -1.13 -27.50
N ILE A 24 -12.57 -1.51 -26.81
CA ILE A 24 -11.75 -0.60 -26.00
C ILE A 24 -10.31 -0.81 -26.47
N SER A 25 -9.64 0.26 -26.91
CA SER A 25 -8.25 0.14 -27.33
C SER A 25 -7.41 -0.39 -26.16
N LEU A 26 -6.50 -1.33 -26.42
CA LEU A 26 -5.59 -1.89 -25.41
C LEU A 26 -4.86 -0.77 -24.61
N LYS A 27 -4.66 0.38 -25.25
CA LYS A 27 -4.08 1.60 -24.67
C LYS A 27 -4.96 2.16 -23.56
N ASP A 28 -6.26 2.20 -23.78
CA ASP A 28 -7.22 2.72 -22.82
C ASP A 28 -7.47 1.72 -21.69
N ALA A 29 -7.48 0.41 -21.97
CA ALA A 29 -7.49 -0.62 -20.93
C ALA A 29 -6.25 -0.52 -20.01
N PHE A 30 -5.05 -0.34 -20.58
CA PHE A 30 -3.83 -0.14 -19.79
C PHE A 30 -3.88 1.14 -18.95
N LYS A 31 -4.33 2.27 -19.54
CA LYS A 31 -4.48 3.52 -18.78
C LYS A 31 -5.49 3.37 -17.64
N ILE A 32 -6.61 2.70 -17.87
CA ILE A 32 -7.62 2.45 -16.84
C ILE A 32 -7.01 1.59 -15.72
N GLY A 33 -6.29 0.52 -16.07
CA GLY A 33 -5.59 -0.31 -15.09
C GLY A 33 -4.50 0.45 -14.32
N ALA A 34 -3.75 1.33 -14.97
CA ALA A 34 -2.72 2.16 -14.34
C ALA A 34 -3.30 3.26 -13.45
N LYS A 35 -4.39 3.91 -13.87
CA LYS A 35 -5.13 4.86 -13.04
C LYS A 35 -5.75 4.16 -11.84
N TRP A 36 -6.36 2.99 -12.05
CA TRP A 36 -6.83 2.15 -10.95
C TRP A 36 -5.69 1.76 -10.00
N ALA A 37 -4.54 1.31 -10.49
CA ALA A 37 -3.41 0.96 -9.62
C ALA A 37 -2.79 2.17 -8.88
N ASP A 38 -2.89 3.39 -9.44
CA ASP A 38 -2.46 4.64 -8.80
C ASP A 38 -3.48 5.18 -7.79
N GLU A 39 -4.78 4.95 -8.03
CA GLU A 39 -5.87 5.24 -7.09
C GLU A 39 -5.97 4.17 -5.99
N TYR A 40 -5.49 2.96 -6.26
CA TYR A 40 -5.57 1.78 -5.39
C TYR A 40 -4.23 1.10 -5.04
N PRO A 41 -3.14 1.80 -4.71
CA PRO A 41 -2.28 1.32 -3.65
C PRO A 41 -2.98 1.77 -2.38
N ALA A 42 -3.76 0.89 -1.73
CA ALA A 42 -4.18 1.16 -0.36
C ALA A 42 -2.89 1.26 0.46
N ASN A 43 -2.38 2.50 0.62
CA ASN A 43 -1.25 2.77 1.47
C ASN A 43 -1.68 2.27 2.84
N SER A 44 -1.23 1.07 3.18
CA SER A 44 -1.71 0.36 4.36
C SER A 44 -1.10 0.98 5.62
N TRP A 45 -0.18 1.94 5.47
CA TRP A 45 0.41 2.70 6.54
C TRP A 45 -0.53 3.78 7.06
N HIS A 46 -0.89 3.62 8.32
CA HIS A 46 -1.59 4.56 9.16
C HIS A 46 -0.60 5.48 9.88
N SER A 47 -0.90 6.77 9.94
CA SER A 47 -0.09 7.79 10.63
C SER A 47 -0.48 7.86 12.11
N VAL A 48 0.49 7.70 13.01
CA VAL A 48 0.21 7.83 14.46
C VAL A 48 -0.08 9.27 14.86
N ALA A 49 0.40 10.26 14.09
CA ALA A 49 0.29 11.68 14.41
C ALA A 49 -1.16 12.16 14.53
N ASP A 50 -2.09 11.51 13.81
CA ASP A 50 -3.51 11.85 13.79
C ASP A 50 -4.31 11.15 14.90
N GLY A 51 -3.61 10.47 15.82
CA GLY A 51 -4.23 9.61 16.85
C GLY A 51 -4.81 8.31 16.30
N ASP A 52 -4.55 8.01 15.02
CA ASP A 52 -4.94 6.78 14.36
C ASP A 52 -4.07 5.62 14.89
N LEU A 53 -4.69 4.80 15.72
CA LEU A 53 -4.07 3.68 16.42
C LEU A 53 -4.89 2.42 16.13
N PRO A 54 -4.26 1.23 16.25
CA PRO A 54 -4.99 -0.01 16.05
C PRO A 54 -6.21 -0.13 16.96
N ASN A 55 -7.31 -0.63 16.39
CA ASN A 55 -8.56 -0.84 17.11
C ASN A 55 -8.68 -2.23 17.75
N LYS A 56 -7.66 -3.08 17.60
CA LYS A 56 -7.60 -4.45 18.12
C LYS A 56 -6.23 -4.72 18.76
N ASP A 57 -6.23 -5.60 19.73
CA ASP A 57 -5.00 -6.17 20.25
C ASP A 57 -4.36 -7.06 19.17
N GLY A 58 -3.06 -6.96 18.98
CA GLY A 58 -2.39 -7.70 17.92
C GLY A 58 -0.97 -7.25 17.66
N ARG A 59 -0.32 -7.88 16.67
CA ARG A 59 1.00 -7.48 16.17
C ARG A 59 0.85 -6.72 14.87
N TYR A 60 1.58 -5.63 14.75
CA TYR A 60 1.54 -4.73 13.61
C TYR A 60 2.96 -4.46 13.12
N LEU A 61 3.09 -4.18 11.83
CA LEU A 61 4.32 -3.61 11.30
C LEU A 61 4.32 -2.13 11.64
N THR A 62 5.40 -1.64 12.24
CA THR A 62 5.57 -0.23 12.62
C THR A 62 6.77 0.35 11.91
N LEU A 63 6.69 1.62 11.53
CA LEU A 63 7.81 2.39 11.01
C LEU A 63 8.21 3.44 12.04
N HIS A 64 9.46 3.39 12.48
CA HIS A 64 9.97 4.35 13.45
C HIS A 64 10.28 5.72 12.83
N THR A 65 10.43 6.73 13.68
CA THR A 65 10.84 8.09 13.29
C THR A 65 12.18 8.13 12.55
N ASN A 66 13.08 7.20 12.86
CA ASN A 66 14.36 7.02 12.17
C ASN A 66 14.29 6.16 10.89
N GLY A 67 13.09 5.77 10.47
CA GLY A 67 12.86 4.97 9.26
C GLY A 67 13.12 3.47 9.42
N ILE A 68 13.36 2.97 10.63
CA ILE A 68 13.55 1.53 10.87
C ILE A 68 12.18 0.84 11.00
N PRO A 69 11.89 -0.19 10.17
CA PRO A 69 10.70 -1.01 10.34
C PRO A 69 10.89 -2.03 11.47
N CYS A 70 9.85 -2.23 12.27
CA CYS A 70 9.82 -3.16 13.40
C CYS A 70 8.45 -3.83 13.51
N ILE A 71 8.34 -4.90 14.31
CA ILE A 71 7.06 -5.52 14.65
C ILE A 71 6.79 -5.29 16.13
N HIS A 72 5.66 -4.68 16.44
CA HIS A 72 5.24 -4.41 17.82
C HIS A 72 3.84 -4.93 18.09
N ALA A 73 3.61 -5.37 19.33
CA ALA A 73 2.25 -5.62 19.79
C ALA A 73 1.60 -4.29 20.18
N PHE A 74 0.30 -4.15 19.92
CA PHE A 74 -0.52 -3.05 20.42
C PHE A 74 -1.51 -3.57 21.46
N ASN A 75 -1.69 -2.82 22.53
CA ASN A 75 -2.71 -3.07 23.55
C ASN A 75 -3.72 -1.93 23.53
N THR A 76 -4.96 -2.26 23.21
CA THR A 76 -6.10 -1.35 23.07
C THR A 76 -6.61 -0.84 24.41
N GLN A 77 -6.60 -1.66 25.46
CA GLN A 77 -7.01 -1.25 26.82
C GLN A 77 -6.18 -0.06 27.32
N TYR A 78 -4.87 -0.09 27.12
CA TYR A 78 -3.95 0.97 27.52
C TYR A 78 -3.59 1.93 26.36
N ARG A 79 -4.17 1.72 25.17
CA ARG A 79 -3.88 2.44 23.92
C ARG A 79 -2.38 2.67 23.68
N ARG A 80 -1.57 1.61 23.82
CA ARG A 80 -0.11 1.71 23.72
C ARG A 80 0.53 0.51 23.01
N TRP A 81 1.64 0.78 22.35
CA TRP A 81 2.57 -0.22 21.83
C TRP A 81 3.31 -0.93 22.97
N VAL A 82 3.51 -2.24 22.88
CA VAL A 82 4.32 -3.01 23.81
C VAL A 82 5.76 -2.98 23.32
N ILE A 83 6.51 -1.97 23.76
CA ILE A 83 7.88 -1.69 23.32
C ILE A 83 8.78 -1.38 24.52
N ASN A 84 10.05 -1.77 24.41
CA ASN A 84 11.08 -1.44 25.40
C ASN A 84 11.69 -0.05 25.10
N ALA A 85 10.84 0.94 24.81
CA ALA A 85 11.22 2.29 24.39
C ALA A 85 10.02 3.27 24.51
N TYR A 86 10.18 4.49 23.99
CA TYR A 86 9.12 5.51 23.99
C TYR A 86 8.09 5.28 22.88
N GLN A 87 6.80 5.42 23.19
CA GLN A 87 5.70 5.30 22.22
C GLN A 87 5.87 6.25 21.02
N SER A 88 6.43 7.44 21.27
CA SER A 88 6.68 8.48 20.29
C SER A 88 7.66 8.10 19.17
N ILE A 89 8.39 6.98 19.31
CA ILE A 89 9.25 6.50 18.23
C ILE A 89 8.45 5.90 17.07
N VAL A 90 7.22 5.42 17.31
CA VAL A 90 6.39 4.83 16.27
C VAL A 90 5.70 5.94 15.48
N LYS A 91 6.08 6.09 14.20
CA LYS A 91 5.56 7.14 13.31
C LYS A 91 4.40 6.65 12.47
N TYR A 92 4.50 5.42 11.96
CA TYR A 92 3.45 4.77 11.18
C TYR A 92 3.23 3.33 11.64
N TRP A 93 2.06 2.79 11.35
CA TRP A 93 1.76 1.38 11.54
C TRP A 93 0.93 0.82 10.40
N MET A 94 0.97 -0.49 10.19
CA MET A 94 0.06 -1.18 9.28
C MET A 94 -0.22 -2.59 9.78
N GLU A 95 -1.36 -3.15 9.37
CA GLU A 95 -1.63 -4.56 9.54
C GLU A 95 -0.58 -5.40 8.81
N ILE A 96 -0.15 -6.52 9.41
CA ILE A 96 0.75 -7.46 8.74
C ILE A 96 -0.05 -8.12 7.61
N PRO A 97 0.34 -7.98 6.33
CA PRO A 97 -0.39 -8.58 5.24
C PRO A 97 -0.46 -10.10 5.39
N GLN A 98 -1.63 -10.67 5.12
CA GLN A 98 -1.78 -12.11 5.08
C GLN A 98 -0.96 -12.67 3.92
N LEU A 99 -0.35 -13.83 4.13
CA LEU A 99 0.27 -14.55 3.04
C LEU A 99 -0.79 -14.91 1.99
N PRO A 100 -0.43 -14.92 0.69
CA PRO A 100 -1.33 -15.43 -0.34
C PRO A 100 -1.78 -16.84 0.05
N LYS A 101 -3.10 -17.05 0.12
CA LYS A 101 -3.63 -18.41 0.21
C LYS A 101 -3.24 -19.11 -1.09
N LYS A 102 -2.63 -20.29 -1.01
CA LYS A 102 -2.25 -21.06 -2.21
C LYS A 102 -3.45 -21.10 -3.15
N CYS A 103 -3.29 -20.62 -4.39
CA CYS A 103 -4.18 -21.05 -5.45
C CYS A 103 -3.99 -22.56 -5.56
N SER A 104 -5.02 -23.33 -5.24
CA SER A 104 -5.06 -24.76 -5.55
C SER A 104 -4.74 -24.89 -7.04
N GLN A 105 -3.58 -25.45 -7.36
CA GLN A 105 -3.22 -25.84 -8.72
C GLN A 105 -3.99 -27.10 -9.10
#